data_AF-A0A2V9V8E1-F1
#
_entry.id   AF-A0A2V9V8E1-F1
#
_cell.length_a   1.000
_cell.length_b   1.000
_cell.length_c   1.000
_cell.angle_alpha   90.00
_cell.angle_beta   90.00
_cell.angle_gamma   90.00
#
_symmetry.space_group_name_H-M   'P 1'
#
loop_
_entity.id
_entity.type
_entity.pdbx_description
1 polymer ?
#
loop_
_entity_poly.entity_id
_entity_poly.type
_entity_poly.pdbx_seq_one_letter_code
_entity_poly.pdbx_strand_id
1 'polypeptide(L)' 'MKTSQLRARVSTLARSSEQDDFRMEVQNFLSAMNSYPDRVAKDRDLSFEEHLFSVIASAQRNGGRRNYSRRQP' A
#
# COMPACT_ATOMS: atom_id res chain seq x y z
N MET A 1 -3.11 -23.50 -29.42
CA MET A 1 -2.18 -23.27 -28.29
C MET A 1 -1.96 -21.79 -27.93
N LYS A 2 -2.88 -20.85 -28.24
CA LYS A 2 -2.69 -19.41 -28.00
C LYS A 2 -3.32 -18.88 -26.69
N THR A 3 -4.18 -19.67 -26.04
CA THR A 3 -4.95 -19.27 -24.85
C THR A 3 -4.26 -19.59 -23.52
N SER A 4 -3.36 -20.58 -23.50
CA SER A 4 -2.66 -21.02 -22.29
C SER A 4 -1.61 -20.03 -21.80
N GLN A 5 -0.88 -19.38 -22.72
CA GLN A 5 0.16 -18.40 -22.37
C GLN A 5 -0.43 -17.11 -21.79
N LEU A 6 -1.60 -16.67 -22.26
CA LEU A 6 -2.28 -15.49 -21.72
C LEU A 6 -2.74 -15.74 -20.28
N ARG A 7 -3.33 -16.91 -19.99
CA ARG A 7 -3.72 -17.28 -18.63
C ARG A 7 -2.52 -17.29 -17.68
N ALA A 8 -1.43 -17.96 -18.06
CA ALA A 8 -0.23 -18.03 -17.23
C ALA A 8 0.32 -16.63 -16.89
N ARG A 9 0.35 -15.70 -17.86
CA ARG A 9 0.80 -14.33 -17.63
C ARG A 9 -0.11 -13.54 -16.69
N VAL A 10 -1.43 -13.70 -16.80
CA VAL A 10 -2.39 -13.06 -15.90
C VAL A 10 -2.24 -13.61 -14.47
N SER A 11 -2.02 -14.92 -14.31
CA SER A 11 -1.73 -15.53 -13.01
C SER A 11 -0.46 -14.96 -12.38
N THR A 12 0.61 -14.79 -13.17
CA THR A 12 1.88 -14.23 -12.67
C THR A 12 1.72 -12.77 -12.27
N LEU A 13 1.01 -11.96 -13.07
CA LEU A 13 0.74 -10.55 -12.76
C LEU A 13 -0.12 -10.39 -11.49
N ALA A 14 -1.16 -11.23 -11.33
CA ALA A 14 -2.00 -11.23 -10.13
C ALA A 14 -1.22 -11.61 -8.87
N ARG A 15 -0.34 -12.60 -8.95
CA ARG A 15 0.52 -13.00 -7.84
C ARG A 15 1.58 -11.95 -7.50
N SER A 16 2.07 -11.21 -8.49
CA SER A 16 2.95 -10.05 -8.27
C SER A 16 2.20 -8.89 -7.60
N SER A 17 0.96 -8.60 -8.00
CA SER A 17 0.16 -7.56 -7.35
C SER A 17 -0.18 -7.90 -5.90
N GLU A 18 -0.54 -9.15 -5.61
CA GLU A 18 -0.79 -9.60 -4.23
C GLU A 18 0.46 -9.46 -3.34
N GLN A 19 1.63 -9.77 -3.88
CA GLN A 19 2.89 -9.62 -3.15
C GLN A 19 3.26 -8.14 -2.92
N ASP A 20 2.98 -7.27 -3.89
CA ASP A 20 3.18 -5.83 -3.76
C ASP A 20 2.18 -5.21 -2.77
N ASP A 21 0.93 -5.66 -2.77
CA ASP A 21 -0.09 -5.24 -1.82
C ASP A 21 0.27 -5.66 -0.39
N PHE A 22 0.68 -6.91 -0.19
CA PHE A 22 1.17 -7.39 1.11
C PHE A 22 2.39 -6.59 1.60
N ARG A 23 3.34 -6.27 0.71
CA ARG A 23 4.49 -5.44 1.06
C ARG A 23 4.06 -4.04 1.48
N MET A 24 3.09 -3.43 0.80
CA MET A 24 2.54 -2.14 1.19
C MET A 24 1.85 -2.20 2.55
N GLU A 25 1.09 -3.26 2.84
CA GLU A 25 0.45 -3.45 4.14
C GLU A 25 1.47 -3.53 5.28
N VAL A 26 2.53 -4.32 5.11
CA VAL A 26 3.62 -4.42 6.10
C VAL A 26 4.30 -3.06 6.31
N GLN A 27 4.55 -2.31 5.24
CA GLN A 27 5.14 -0.97 5.35
C GLN A 27 4.22 0.01 6.09
N ASN A 28 2.93 -0.02 5.80
CA ASN A 28 1.94 0.81 6.49
C ASN A 28 1.87 0.47 7.98
N PHE A 29 1.88 -0.82 8.33
CA PHE A 29 1.88 -1.28 9.71
C PHE A 29 3.13 -0.81 10.48
N LEU A 30 4.33 -1.00 9.89
CA LEU A 30 5.59 -0.55 10.51
C LEU A 30 5.64 0.98 10.67
N SER A 31 5.14 1.71 9.67
CA SER A 31 5.02 3.17 9.73
C SER A 31 4.07 3.62 10.85
N ALA A 32 2.92 2.95 11.00
CA ALA A 32 1.98 3.22 12.08
C ALA A 32 2.62 2.93 13.45
N MET A 33 3.30 1.79 13.61
CA MET A 33 4.03 1.43 14.85
C MET A 33 5.07 2.48 15.25
N ASN A 34 5.85 2.97 14.29
CA ASN A 34 6.88 3.97 14.57
C ASN A 34 6.31 5.35 14.94
N SER A 35 5.16 5.72 14.36
CA SER A 35 4.58 7.05 14.54
C SER A 35 3.48 7.13 15.61
N TYR A 36 2.96 5.99 16.06
CA TYR A 36 1.87 5.93 17.04
C TYR A 36 2.24 6.51 18.41
N PRO A 37 3.42 6.24 19.00
CA PRO A 37 3.79 6.82 20.30
C PRO A 37 3.71 8.35 20.31
N ASP A 38 4.17 9.00 19.24
CA ASP A 38 4.12 10.47 19.10
C ASP A 38 2.70 11.00 18.92
N ARG A 39 1.79 10.18 18.38
CA ARG A 39 0.39 10.53 18.15
C ARG A 39 -0.44 10.35 19.41
N VAL A 40 -0.31 9.22 20.10
CA VAL A 40 -1.02 8.96 21.36
C VAL A 40 -0.57 9.88 22.49
N ALA A 41 0.68 10.35 22.45
CA ALA A 41 1.17 11.38 23.38
C ALA A 41 0.42 12.72 23.23
N LYS A 42 -0.09 13.02 22.03
CA LYS A 42 -0.85 14.25 21.72
C LYS A 42 -2.36 14.05 21.86
N ASP A 43 -2.85 12.89 21.47
CA ASP A 43 -4.25 12.50 21.54
C ASP A 43 -4.35 11.17 22.27
N ARG A 44 -4.66 11.23 23.58
CA ARG A 44 -4.62 10.05 24.46
C ARG A 44 -5.74 9.05 24.22
N ASP A 45 -6.81 9.49 23.55
CA ASP A 45 -7.96 8.65 23.24
C ASP A 45 -7.82 7.97 21.88
N LEU A 46 -6.79 8.35 21.09
CA LEU A 46 -6.51 7.76 19.79
C LEU A 46 -6.07 6.30 19.95
N SER A 47 -6.84 5.38 19.38
CA SER A 47 -6.46 3.98 19.30
C SER A 47 -5.42 3.74 18.19
N PHE A 48 -4.64 2.66 18.36
CA PHE A 48 -3.69 2.23 17.34
C PHE A 48 -4.38 1.89 16.01
N GLU A 49 -5.58 1.30 16.07
CA GLU A 49 -6.35 0.93 14.89
C GLU A 49 -6.77 2.18 14.09
N GLU A 50 -7.29 3.21 14.76
CA GLU A 50 -7.65 4.48 14.11
C GLU A 50 -6.44 5.15 13.46
N HIS A 51 -5.29 5.14 14.14
CA HIS A 51 -4.04 5.67 13.58
C HIS A 51 -3.57 4.86 12.36
N LEU A 52 -3.60 3.52 12.43
CA LEU A 52 -3.24 2.65 11.32
C LEU A 52 -4.13 2.89 10.10
N PHE A 53 -5.45 2.98 10.28
CA PHE A 53 -6.38 3.30 9.18
C PHE A 53 -6.11 4.69 8.59
N SER A 54 -5.76 5.67 9.40
CA SER A 54 -5.36 7.00 8.94
C SER A 54 -4.08 6.97 8.09
N VAL A 55 -3.09 6.16 8.47
CA VAL A 55 -1.85 5.94 7.70
C VAL A 55 -2.17 5.29 6.36
N ILE A 56 -2.98 4.22 6.34
CA ILE A 56 -3.38 3.51 5.11
C ILE A 56 -4.16 4.45 4.18
N ALA A 57 -5.14 5.19 4.70
CA ALA A 57 -5.92 6.16 3.92
C ALA A 57 -5.04 7.26 3.34
N SER A 58 -4.01 7.70 4.06
CA SER A 58 -3.04 8.69 3.58
C SER A 58 -2.12 8.13 2.50
N ALA A 59 -1.67 6.88 2.62
CA ALA A 59 -0.89 6.19 1.61
C ALA A 59 -1.67 6.02 0.30
N GLN A 60 -2.96 5.67 0.36
CA GLN A 60 -3.83 5.55 -0.81
C GLN A 60 -4.04 6.88 -1.53
N ARG A 61 -4.24 7.98 -0.78
CA ARG A 61 -4.35 9.34 -1.36
C ARG A 61 -3.08 9.77 -2.10
N ASN A 62 -1.91 9.37 -1.60
CA ASN A 62 -0.62 9.68 -2.22
C ASN A 62 -0.27 8.74 -3.39
N GLY A 63 -0.75 7.48 -3.36
CA GLY A 63 -0.57 6.49 -4.42
C GLY A 63 -1.33 6.77 -5.73
N GLY A 64 -2.35 7.64 -5.68
CA GLY A 64 -3.09 8.11 -6.87
C GLY A 64 -2.33 9.10 -7.76
N ARG A 65 -1.14 9.57 -7.35
CA ARG A 65 -0.26 10.47 -8.12
C ARG A 65 0.96 9.75 -8.71
N ARG A 66 0.85 8.47 -9.12
CA ARG A 66 1.88 7.85 -9.95
C ARG A 66 1.83 8.46 -11.37
N ASN A 67 2.66 9.49 -11.54
CA ASN A 67 3.12 10.11 -12.78
C ASN A 67 2.93 9.27 -14.06
N TYR A 68 1.91 9.62 -14.85
CA TYR A 68 1.99 9.55 -16.32
C TYR A 68 2.73 10.79 -16.84
N SER A 69 4.00 10.96 -16.50
CA SER A 69 4.81 12.09 -17.00
C SER A 69 6.31 11.79 -16.97
N ARG A 70 6.76 10.69 -17.58
CA ARG A 70 8.14 10.60 -18.12
C ARG A 70 8.36 9.40 -19.05
N ARG A 71 7.58 9.33 -20.12
CA ARG A 71 7.94 8.79 -21.44
C ARG A 71 7.27 9.78 -22.38
N GLN A 72 7.89 10.54 -23.27
CA GLN A 72 8.94 10.33 -24.28
C GLN A 72 9.37 11.75 -24.77
N PRO A 73 10.20 11.94 -25.82
CA PRO A 73 11.09 11.02 -26.54
C PRO A 73 12.59 11.30 -26.31
#